data_AF-A0A972I319-F1
#
_entry.id   AF-A0A972I319-F1
#
_cell.length_a   1.000
_cell.length_b   1.000
_cell.length_c   1.000
_cell.angle_alpha   90.00
_cell.angle_beta   90.00
_cell.angle_gamma   90.00
#
_symmetry.space_group_name_H-M   'P 1'
#
loop_
_entity.id
_entity.type
_entity.pdbx_description
1 polymer ?
#
loop_
_entity_poly.entity_id
_entity_poly.type
_entity_poly.pdbx_seq_one_letter_code
_entity_poly.pdbx_strand_id
1 'polypeptide(L)' 'MERKIKQQVRGYRTQDGAGVSLVRVLGNGTVQEYDPILMLDSFDSKNPDDYTAGFPMHPHRGIETISYVYRGFMTH' A
#
# COMPACT_ATOMS: atom_id res chain seq x y z
N MET A 1 17.23 -16.59 -20.01
CA MET A 1 16.20 -15.76 -20.68
C MET A 1 16.07 -14.46 -19.91
N GLU A 2 16.09 -13.32 -20.60
CA GLU A 2 15.81 -12.03 -19.98
C GLU A 2 14.30 -11.82 -19.88
N ARG A 3 13.82 -11.42 -18.68
CA ARG A 3 12.42 -11.03 -18.51
C ARG A 3 12.22 -9.65 -19.14
N LYS A 4 11.17 -9.52 -19.96
CA LYS A 4 10.75 -8.23 -20.53
C LYS A 4 9.59 -7.66 -19.70
N ILE A 5 9.52 -6.33 -19.63
CA ILE A 5 8.40 -5.64 -18.98
C ILE A 5 7.16 -5.83 -19.88
N LYS A 6 6.14 -6.51 -19.36
CA LYS A 6 4.85 -6.69 -20.06
C LYS A 6 3.88 -5.55 -19.75
N GLN A 7 3.86 -5.10 -18.50
CA GLN A 7 2.94 -4.07 -18.02
C GLN A 7 3.63 -3.20 -16.97
N GLN A 8 3.26 -1.93 -16.96
CA GLN A 8 3.64 -0.96 -15.93
C GLN A 8 2.36 -0.41 -15.31
N VAL A 9 2.37 -0.25 -13.98
CA VAL A 9 1.29 0.39 -13.23
C VAL A 9 1.85 1.62 -12.57
N ARG A 10 1.15 2.74 -12.71
CA ARG A 10 1.46 3.99 -12.02
C ARG A 10 0.50 4.15 -10.86
N GLY A 11 1.04 4.28 -9.65
CA GLY A 11 0.22 4.53 -8.47
C GLY A 11 -0.45 5.90 -8.50
N TYR A 12 -1.51 6.03 -7.71
CA TYR A 12 -2.29 7.26 -7.56
C TYR A 12 -2.41 7.63 -6.08
N ARG A 13 -2.53 8.93 -5.80
CA ARG A 13 -2.73 9.43 -4.44
C ARG A 13 -4.16 9.14 -3.98
N THR A 14 -4.30 8.66 -2.76
CA THR A 14 -5.59 8.42 -2.10
C THR A 14 -5.43 8.52 -0.59
N GLN A 15 -6.52 8.36 0.14
CA GLN A 15 -6.54 8.21 1.59
C GLN A 15 -7.12 6.86 2.00
N ASP A 16 -6.73 6.37 3.18
CA ASP A 16 -7.27 5.18 3.82
C ASP A 16 -7.19 5.31 5.36
N GLY A 17 -7.70 4.33 6.11
CA GLY A 17 -7.71 4.35 7.58
C GLY A 17 -8.44 5.58 8.13
N ALA A 18 -7.83 6.26 9.11
CA ALA A 18 -8.36 7.50 9.67
C ALA A 18 -7.96 8.76 8.87
N GLY A 19 -7.91 8.66 7.54
CA GLY A 19 -7.55 9.78 6.64
C GLY A 19 -6.07 9.82 6.26
N VAL A 20 -5.34 8.71 6.43
CA VAL A 20 -3.92 8.60 6.09
C VAL A 20 -3.73 8.74 4.59
N SER A 21 -2.91 9.69 4.15
CA SER A 21 -2.54 9.88 2.75
C SER A 21 -1.49 8.86 2.31
N LEU A 22 -1.72 8.22 1.18
CA LEU A 22 -0.85 7.19 0.61
C LEU A 22 -0.87 7.20 -0.91
N VAL A 23 0.08 6.49 -1.53
CA VAL A 23 0.05 6.16 -2.95
C VAL A 23 -0.33 4.69 -3.10
N ARG A 24 -1.49 4.43 -3.71
CA ARG A 24 -1.93 3.07 -4.03
C ARG A 24 -1.39 2.68 -5.39
N VAL A 25 -0.54 1.65 -5.43
CA VAL A 25 0.11 1.14 -6.65
C VAL A 25 -0.66 -0.05 -7.21
N LEU A 26 -0.94 -1.06 -6.39
CA LEU A 26 -1.77 -2.21 -6.76
C LEU A 26 -3.03 -2.24 -5.90
N GLY A 27 -4.14 -2.68 -6.48
CA GLY A 27 -5.42 -2.83 -5.79
C GLY A 27 -6.43 -3.55 -6.68
N ASN A 28 -7.74 -3.34 -6.44
CA ASN A 28 -8.82 -4.11 -7.08
C ASN A 28 -8.68 -4.24 -8.62
N GLY A 29 -8.29 -3.17 -9.32
CA GLY A 29 -8.14 -3.18 -10.78
C GLY A 29 -6.91 -3.94 -11.32
N THR A 30 -5.99 -4.36 -10.45
CA THR A 30 -4.73 -5.03 -10.84
C THR A 30 -4.63 -6.45 -10.31
N VAL A 31 -5.53 -6.90 -9.42
CA VAL A 31 -5.45 -8.20 -8.74
C VAL A 31 -5.27 -9.38 -9.70
N GLN A 32 -5.99 -9.40 -10.82
CA GLN A 32 -5.92 -10.52 -11.77
C GLN A 32 -4.56 -10.66 -12.47
N GLU A 33 -3.92 -9.54 -12.84
CA GLU A 33 -2.62 -9.58 -13.52
C GLU A 33 -1.46 -9.82 -12.54
N TYR A 34 -1.65 -9.43 -11.27
CA TYR A 34 -0.61 -9.47 -10.24
C TYR A 34 -0.84 -10.52 -9.14
N ASP A 35 -1.78 -11.44 -9.32
CA ASP A 35 -1.97 -12.62 -8.44
C ASP A 35 -0.61 -13.30 -8.15
N PRO A 36 -0.20 -13.47 -6.88
CA PRO A 36 -0.98 -13.39 -5.62
C PRO A 36 -0.97 -12.06 -4.86
N ILE A 37 -0.51 -10.96 -5.46
CA ILE A 37 -0.42 -9.65 -4.81
C ILE A 37 -1.73 -8.90 -4.96
N LEU A 38 -2.48 -8.77 -3.86
CA LEU A 38 -3.79 -8.13 -3.83
C LEU A 38 -3.70 -6.59 -3.79
N MET A 39 -2.70 -6.07 -3.09
CA MET A 39 -2.56 -4.65 -2.83
C MET A 39 -1.09 -4.28 -2.59
N LEU A 40 -0.72 -3.07 -2.99
CA LEU A 40 0.57 -2.46 -2.66
C LEU A 40 0.36 -0.96 -2.48
N ASP A 41 0.54 -0.51 -1.26
CA ASP A 41 0.47 0.91 -0.89
C ASP A 41 1.86 1.41 -0.47
N SER A 42 2.15 2.68 -0.77
CA SER A 42 3.37 3.37 -0.36
C SER A 42 3.03 4.56 0.53
N PHE A 43 3.75 4.66 1.65
CA PHE A 43 3.63 5.71 2.65
C PHE A 43 4.97 6.46 2.73
N ASP A 44 5.00 7.70 2.25
CA ASP A 44 6.22 8.50 2.13
C ASP A 44 6.05 9.96 2.54
N SER A 45 4.89 10.34 3.08
CA SER A 45 4.64 11.72 3.51
C SER A 45 5.57 12.11 4.66
N LYS A 46 6.05 13.35 4.59
CA LYS A 46 6.83 14.01 5.64
C LYS A 46 5.98 14.95 6.49
N ASN A 47 4.71 15.14 6.13
CA ASN A 47 3.77 15.95 6.89
C ASN A 47 3.05 15.07 7.92
N PRO A 48 3.24 15.29 9.23
CA PRO A 48 2.60 14.47 10.27
C PRO A 48 1.07 14.41 10.16
N ASP A 49 0.43 15.49 9.73
CA ASP A 49 -1.03 15.55 9.58
C ASP A 49 -1.56 14.51 8.56
N ASP A 50 -0.71 14.09 7.63
CA ASP A 50 -1.08 13.14 6.58
C ASP A 50 -1.10 11.69 7.06
N TYR A 51 -0.51 11.35 8.22
CA TYR A 51 -0.36 9.95 8.63
C TYR A 51 -0.57 9.67 10.12
N THR A 52 -0.53 10.69 10.98
CA THR A 52 -0.54 10.49 12.45
C THR A 52 -1.82 9.84 12.97
N ALA A 53 -2.96 10.06 12.31
CA ALA A 53 -4.22 9.42 12.66
C ALA A 53 -4.19 7.88 12.45
N GLY A 54 -3.31 7.40 11.57
CA GLY A 54 -2.98 6.00 11.40
C GLY A 54 -4.15 5.13 10.91
N PHE A 55 -4.01 3.83 11.19
CA PHE A 55 -5.00 2.81 10.92
C PHE A 55 -5.52 2.30 12.27
N PRO A 56 -6.71 2.74 12.73
CA PRO A 56 -7.33 2.20 13.93
C PRO A 56 -7.57 0.70 13.82
N MET A 57 -7.92 0.05 14.94
CA MET A 57 -8.25 -1.38 14.97
C MET A 57 -9.20 -1.78 13.82
N HIS A 58 -8.74 -2.71 12.97
CA HIS A 58 -9.49 -3.21 11.82
C HIS A 58 -9.18 -4.69 11.55
N PRO A 59 -10.14 -5.46 11.01
CA PRO A 59 -9.96 -6.90 10.78
C PRO A 59 -9.28 -7.21 9.44
N HIS A 60 -8.62 -8.36 9.37
CA HIS A 60 -8.17 -9.02 8.13
C HIS A 60 -8.57 -10.51 8.15
N ARG A 61 -8.88 -11.10 7.00
CA ARG A 61 -9.23 -12.53 6.90
C ARG A 61 -8.79 -13.10 5.56
N GLY A 62 -8.10 -14.25 5.59
CA GLY A 62 -7.75 -15.01 4.37
C GLY A 62 -6.65 -14.37 3.52
N ILE A 63 -5.89 -13.43 4.08
CA ILE A 63 -4.79 -12.72 3.42
C ILE A 63 -3.61 -12.56 4.39
N GLU A 64 -2.44 -12.24 3.85
CA GLU A 64 -1.27 -11.82 4.61
C GLU A 64 -0.95 -10.35 4.30
N THR A 65 -0.63 -9.57 5.33
CA THR A 65 -0.18 -8.17 5.18
C THR A 65 1.29 -8.10 5.54
N ILE A 66 2.11 -7.60 4.63
CA ILE A 66 3.55 -7.42 4.84
C ILE A 66 3.85 -5.92 4.88
N SER A 67 4.33 -5.44 6.04
CA SER A 67 4.76 -4.06 6.24
C SER A 67 6.29 -3.98 6.19
N TYR A 68 6.84 -3.23 5.23
CA TYR A 68 8.27 -2.97 5.13
C TYR A 68 8.57 -1.50 5.45
N VAL A 69 9.32 -1.26 6.53
CA VAL A 69 9.73 0.09 6.96
C VAL A 69 11.14 0.39 6.44
N TYR A 70 11.24 1.21 5.40
CA TYR A 70 12.53 1.65 4.86
C TYR A 70 13.24 2.67 5.77
N ARG A 71 12.49 3.60 6.35
CA ARG A 71 12.97 4.62 7.30
C ARG A 71 11.85 5.03 8.25
N GLY A 72 12.17 5.25 9.52
CA GLY A 72 11.21 5.66 10.55
C GLY A 72 10.80 4.48 11.44
N PHE A 73 9.65 4.59 12.07
CA PHE A 73 9.08 3.57 12.93
C PHE A 73 7.57 3.49 12.71
N MET A 74 7.00 2.33 13.03
CA MET A 74 5.57 2.09 12.97
C MET A 74 5.18 1.22 14.17
N THR A 75 4.01 1.49 14.74
CA THR A 75 3.42 0.69 15.82
C THR A 75 2.16 0.03 15.28
N HIS A 76 1.97 -1.25 15.62
CA HIS A 76 0.76 -2.01 15.34
C HIS A 76 -0.06 -2.17 16.62
#